data_AF-A0A402BA03-F1
#
_entry.id   AF-A0A402BA03-F1
#
_cell.length_a   1.000
_cell.length_b   1.000
_cell.length_c   1.000
_cell.angle_alpha   90.00
_cell.angle_beta   90.00
_cell.angle_gamma   90.00
#
_symmetry.space_group_name_H-M   'P 1'
#
loop_
_entity.id
_entity.type
_entity.pdbx_description
1 polymer ?
#
loop_
_entity_poly.entity_id
_entity_poly.type
_entity_poly.pdbx_seq_one_letter_code
_entity_poly.pdbx_strand_id
1 'polypeptide(L)'
;MNNPKGLSAEKLNQVHSITNNFTSLFGEEVKYRRLSLQLTQADLTHLLCECGIEITQSYISRLEAGSRKDPSIKLVLALATILSISLDKIVASSEHDENSH
;
A
#
# COMPACT_ATOMS: atom_id res chain seq x y z
N MET A 1 -35.31 -7.94 5.34
CA MET A 1 -34.11 -7.88 4.49
C MET A 1 -32.90 -7.98 5.40
N ASN A 2 -32.29 -9.16 5.47
CA ASN A 2 -31.17 -9.44 6.36
C ASN A 2 -29.88 -8.92 5.71
N ASN A 3 -29.41 -7.77 6.18
CA ASN A 3 -28.12 -7.19 5.83
C ASN A 3 -27.02 -8.13 6.35
N PRO A 4 -26.06 -8.59 5.54
CA PRO A 4 -25.06 -9.52 6.02
C PRO A 4 -24.13 -8.82 7.02
N LYS A 5 -24.21 -9.25 8.29
CA LYS A 5 -23.26 -9.07 9.41
C LYS A 5 -23.28 -7.69 10.08
N GLY A 6 -23.70 -7.68 11.35
CA GLY A 6 -23.78 -6.51 12.24
C GLY A 6 -22.42 -5.95 12.66
N LEU A 7 -21.76 -5.24 11.75
CA LEU A 7 -20.61 -4.40 12.05
C LEU A 7 -21.11 -2.99 12.40
N SER A 8 -20.75 -2.46 13.58
CA SER A 8 -21.15 -1.12 13.99
C SER A 8 -20.48 -0.04 13.11
N ALA A 9 -21.11 1.12 12.98
CA ALA A 9 -20.56 2.26 12.23
C ALA A 9 -19.16 2.67 12.74
N GLU A 10 -18.92 2.55 14.05
CA GLU A 10 -17.63 2.77 14.70
C GLU A 10 -16.53 1.82 14.17
N LYS A 11 -16.83 0.51 14.10
CA LYS A 11 -15.90 -0.48 13.53
C LYS A 11 -15.61 -0.23 12.05
N LEU A 12 -16.60 0.23 11.29
CA LEU A 12 -16.41 0.60 9.88
C LEU A 12 -15.48 1.80 9.73
N ASN A 13 -15.61 2.82 10.58
CA ASN A 13 -14.72 3.98 10.58
C ASN A 13 -13.29 3.58 10.94
N GLN A 14 -13.11 2.71 11.93
CA GLN A 14 -11.79 2.21 12.33
C GLN A 14 -11.10 1.44 11.19
N VAL A 15 -11.81 0.53 10.51
CA VAL A 15 -11.26 -0.19 9.34
C VAL A 15 -10.87 0.79 8.22
N HIS A 16 -11.66 1.84 8.00
CA HIS A 16 -11.33 2.87 7.01
C HIS A 16 -10.06 3.65 7.38
N SER A 17 -9.89 3.98 8.67
CA SER A 17 -8.69 4.65 9.19
C SER A 17 -7.44 3.81 8.95
N ILE A 18 -7.46 2.54 9.38
CA ILE A 18 -6.37 1.57 9.17
C ILE A 18 -6.02 1.45 7.68
N THR A 19 -7.02 1.34 6.81
CA THR A 19 -6.80 1.18 5.36
C THR A 19 -6.13 2.42 4.74
N ASN A 20 -6.51 3.62 5.17
CA ASN A 20 -5.88 4.86 4.72
C ASN A 20 -4.43 4.95 5.21
N ASN A 21 -4.18 4.64 6.48
CA ASN A 21 -2.84 4.64 7.07
C ASN A 21 -1.93 3.63 6.36
N PHE A 22 -2.43 2.42 6.14
CA PHE A 22 -1.73 1.38 5.37
C PHE A 22 -1.32 1.90 3.98
N THR A 23 -2.25 2.56 3.26
CA THR A 23 -1.98 3.05 1.90
C THR A 23 -0.85 4.09 1.89
N SER A 24 -0.83 5.01 2.86
CA SER A 24 0.23 6.02 2.99
C SER A 24 1.57 5.38 3.33
N LEU A 25 1.61 4.58 4.40
CA LEU A 25 2.83 3.92 4.88
C LEU A 25 3.42 2.99 3.82
N PHE A 26 2.57 2.24 3.12
CA PHE A 26 3.01 1.38 2.03
C PHE A 26 3.60 2.18 0.86
N GLY A 27 2.94 3.29 0.47
CA GLY A 27 3.45 4.19 -0.57
C GLY A 27 4.82 4.78 -0.23
N GLU A 28 4.97 5.25 0.99
CA GLU A 28 6.24 5.80 1.51
C GLU A 28 7.35 4.76 1.53
N GLU A 29 7.07 3.55 2.01
CA GLU A 29 8.06 2.47 2.06
C GLU A 29 8.45 2.01 0.64
N VAL A 30 7.51 1.94 -0.30
CA VAL A 30 7.80 1.66 -1.72
C VAL A 30 8.76 2.70 -2.28
N LYS A 31 8.49 4.00 -2.05
CA LYS A 31 9.36 5.09 -2.50
C LYS A 31 10.75 4.99 -1.88
N TYR A 32 10.81 4.79 -0.56
CA TYR A 32 12.06 4.68 0.20
C TYR A 32 12.92 3.54 -0.32
N ARG A 33 12.35 2.33 -0.44
CA ARG A 33 13.07 1.15 -0.94
C ARG A 33 13.51 1.31 -2.38
N ARG A 34 12.62 1.79 -3.26
CA ARG A 34 12.96 2.05 -4.67
C ARG A 34 14.18 2.98 -4.78
N LEU A 35 14.17 4.09 -4.05
CA LEU A 35 15.28 5.04 -4.05
C LEU A 35 16.56 4.46 -3.44
N SER A 36 16.45 3.64 -2.39
CA SER A 36 17.61 2.96 -1.79
C SER A 36 18.30 1.99 -2.74
N LEU A 37 17.54 1.40 -3.67
CA LEU A 37 18.03 0.55 -4.75
C LEU A 37 18.43 1.35 -6.01
N GLN A 38 18.40 2.69 -5.95
CA GLN A 38 18.70 3.59 -7.07
C GLN A 38 17.81 3.39 -8.31
N LEU A 39 16.59 2.86 -8.11
CA LEU A 39 15.64 2.64 -9.19
C LEU A 39 14.84 3.93 -9.46
N THR A 40 14.65 4.26 -10.73
CA THR A 40 13.63 5.24 -11.14
C THR A 40 12.24 4.61 -11.08
N GLN A 41 11.18 5.43 -11.18
CA GLN A 41 9.81 4.90 -11.30
C GLN A 41 9.63 4.11 -12.60
N ALA A 42 10.37 4.46 -13.66
CA ALA A 42 10.41 3.71 -14.91
C ALA A 42 11.00 2.31 -14.68
N ASP A 43 12.14 2.22 -14.00
CA ASP A 43 12.79 0.94 -13.71
C ASP A 43 11.89 0.02 -12.89
N LEU A 44 11.23 0.55 -11.86
CA LEU A 44 10.27 -0.23 -11.06
C LEU A 44 9.07 -0.70 -11.91
N THR A 45 8.60 0.13 -12.84
CA THR A 45 7.53 -0.26 -13.77
C THR A 45 7.98 -1.41 -14.68
N HIS A 46 9.23 -1.39 -15.16
CA HIS A 46 9.80 -2.48 -15.95
C HIS A 46 9.89 -3.79 -15.15
N LEU A 47 10.39 -3.75 -13.91
CA LEU A 47 10.48 -4.95 -13.05
C LEU A 47 9.09 -5.56 -12.75
N LEU A 48 8.07 -4.71 -12.56
CA LEU A 48 6.70 -5.17 -12.38
C LEU A 48 6.14 -5.82 -13.65
N CYS A 49 6.49 -5.30 -14.82
CA CYS A 49 6.11 -5.87 -16.11
C CYS A 49 6.68 -7.30 -16.27
N GLU A 50 7.94 -7.53 -15.87
CA GLU A 50 8.56 -8.86 -15.86
C GLU A 50 7.83 -9.86 -14.94
N CYS A 51 7.15 -9.35 -13.91
CA CYS A 51 6.27 -10.12 -13.01
C CYS A 51 4.82 -10.25 -13.54
N GLY A 52 4.55 -9.83 -14.79
CA GLY A 52 3.22 -9.84 -15.39
C GLY A 52 2.25 -8.83 -14.77
N ILE A 53 2.76 -7.67 -14.32
CA ILE A 53 1.99 -6.57 -13.76
C ILE A 53 2.26 -5.31 -14.58
N GLU A 54 1.31 -4.98 -15.44
CA GLU A 54 1.37 -3.79 -16.29
C GLU A 54 0.73 -2.60 -15.58
N ILE A 55 1.54 -1.59 -15.24
CA ILE A 55 1.09 -0.31 -14.71
C ILE A 55 1.90 0.82 -15.32
N THR A 56 1.48 2.07 -15.12
CA THR A 56 2.19 3.25 -15.62
C THR A 56 3.07 3.88 -14.55
N GLN A 57 4.08 4.66 -14.96
CA GLN A 57 4.88 5.46 -14.03
C GLN A 57 4.00 6.42 -13.20
N SER A 58 2.97 7.01 -13.80
CA SER A 58 1.99 7.85 -13.10
C SER A 58 1.19 7.09 -12.03
N TYR A 59 1.01 5.77 -12.20
CA TYR A 59 0.43 4.91 -11.17
C TYR A 59 1.39 4.80 -9.98
N ILE A 60 2.67 4.47 -10.23
CA ILE A 60 3.71 4.41 -9.19
C ILE A 60 3.80 5.74 -8.43
N SER A 61 3.86 6.87 -9.14
CA SER A 61 3.91 8.19 -8.52
C SER A 61 2.75 8.46 -7.56
N ARG A 62 1.51 8.10 -7.96
CA ARG A 62 0.34 8.25 -7.08
C ARG A 62 0.35 7.29 -5.90
N LEU A 63 0.85 6.06 -6.09
CA LEU A 63 1.02 5.07 -5.04
C LEU A 63 2.05 5.55 -4.01
N GLU A 64 3.20 6.04 -4.45
CA GLU A 64 4.24 6.59 -3.59
C GLU A 64 3.82 7.86 -2.83
N ALA A 65 2.83 8.58 -3.36
CA ALA A 65 2.24 9.73 -2.69
C ALA A 65 1.08 9.35 -1.74
N GLY A 66 0.76 8.05 -1.57
CA GLY A 66 -0.39 7.60 -0.77
C GLY A 66 -1.77 7.95 -1.36
N SER A 67 -1.80 8.63 -2.51
CA SER A 67 -3.04 9.08 -3.17
C SER A 67 -3.75 7.98 -3.95
N ARG A 68 -3.04 6.88 -4.27
CA ARG A 68 -3.64 5.72 -4.93
C ARG A 68 -4.28 4.79 -3.90
N LYS A 69 -5.60 4.89 -3.80
CA LYS A 69 -6.43 3.99 -3.00
C LYS A 69 -6.55 2.61 -3.65
N ASP A 70 -6.61 1.59 -2.81
CA ASP A 70 -6.91 0.20 -3.15
C ASP A 70 -6.03 -0.39 -4.27
N PRO A 71 -4.69 -0.45 -4.08
CA PRO A 71 -3.85 -1.23 -4.97
C PRO A 71 -4.27 -2.72 -4.91
N SER A 72 -4.22 -3.41 -6.05
CA SER A 72 -4.57 -4.83 -6.07
C SER A 72 -3.58 -5.64 -5.21
N ILE A 73 -4.06 -6.70 -4.56
CA ILE A 73 -3.18 -7.55 -3.73
C ILE A 73 -2.01 -8.12 -4.54
N LYS A 74 -2.24 -8.43 -5.83
CA LYS A 74 -1.18 -8.87 -6.76
C LYS A 74 -0.06 -7.83 -6.86
N LEU A 75 -0.42 -6.55 -7.00
CA LEU A 75 0.55 -5.45 -7.05
C LEU A 75 1.27 -5.27 -5.71
N VAL A 76 0.53 -5.30 -4.59
CA VAL A 76 1.11 -5.16 -3.24
C VAL A 76 2.15 -6.25 -2.98
N LEU A 77 1.82 -7.51 -3.27
CA LEU A 77 2.72 -8.64 -3.07
C LEU A 77 3.94 -8.58 -3.98
N ALA A 78 3.78 -8.17 -5.24
CA ALA A 78 4.91 -8.03 -6.16
C ALA A 78 5.86 -6.91 -5.73
N LEU A 79 5.33 -5.73 -5.38
CA LEU A 79 6.13 -4.63 -4.83
C LEU A 79 6.85 -5.06 -3.55
N ALA A 80 6.16 -5.75 -2.64
CA ALA A 80 6.77 -6.23 -1.42
C ALA A 80 7.90 -7.22 -1.67
N THR A 81 7.75 -8.08 -2.68
CA THR A 81 8.79 -9.04 -3.07
C THR A 81 9.98 -8.34 -3.72
N ILE A 82 9.74 -7.51 -4.73
CA ILE A 82 10.80 -6.81 -5.49
C ILE A 82 11.62 -5.88 -4.57
N LEU A 83 10.94 -5.18 -3.67
CA LEU A 83 11.54 -4.15 -2.81
C LEU A 83 11.89 -4.65 -1.40
N SER A 84 11.70 -5.95 -1.13
CA SER A 84 11.93 -6.58 0.18
C SER A 84 11.21 -5.86 1.35
N ILE A 85 9.92 -5.52 1.14
CA ILE A 85 9.08 -4.84 2.13
C ILE A 85 8.40 -5.89 3.02
N SER A 86 8.47 -5.70 4.34
CA SER A 86 7.72 -6.52 5.30
C SER A 86 6.33 -5.92 5.50
N LEU A 87 5.31 -6.56 4.89
CA LEU A 87 3.93 -6.13 5.03
C LEU A 87 3.43 -6.18 6.48
N ASP A 88 3.89 -7.16 7.27
CA ASP A 88 3.52 -7.26 8.69
C ASP A 88 3.90 -6.01 9.49
N LYS A 89 5.06 -5.40 9.17
CA LYS A 89 5.48 -4.15 9.81
C LYS A 89 4.59 -2.97 9.41
N ILE A 90 4.21 -2.89 8.14
CA ILE A 90 3.33 -1.82 7.64
C ILE A 90 1.94 -1.94 8.27
N VAL A 91 1.40 -3.16 8.35
CA VAL A 91 0.11 -3.44 8.98
C VAL A 91 0.16 -3.08 10.47
N ALA A 92 1.16 -3.56 11.21
CA ALA A 92 1.30 -3.23 12.63
C ALA A 92 1.37 -1.71 12.86
N SER A 93 2.15 -0.98 12.07
CA SER A 93 2.21 0.49 12.17
C SER A 93 0.86 1.15 11.85
N SER A 94 0.13 0.65 10.85
CA SER A 94 -1.16 1.22 10.47
C SER A 94 -2.26 1.05 11.54
N GLU A 95 -2.10 0.07 12.44
CA GLU A 95 -3.00 -0.21 13.56
C GLU A 95 -2.72 0.67 14.81
N HIS A 96 -1.52 1.28 14.91
CA HIS A 96 -1.05 1.93 16.14
C HIS A 96 -1.17 3.47 16.17
N ASP A 97 -1.64 4.11 15.09
CA ASP A 97 -1.74 5.58 15.02
C ASP A 97 -2.90 6.21 15.84
N GLU A 98 -3.71 5.41 16.55
CA GLU A 98 -4.83 5.95 17.37
C GLU A 98 -4.44 6.48 18.77
N ASN A 99 -3.16 6.53 19.17
CA ASN A 99 -2.77 6.94 20.54
C ASN A 99 -1.65 7.99 20.67
N SER A 100 -1.31 8.73 19.62
CA SER A 100 -0.32 9.83 19.75
C SER A 100 -1.00 11.21 19.85
N HIS A 101 -1.65 11.47 20.99
CA HIS A 101 -1.98 12.80 21.49
C HIS A 101 -1.54 12.95 22.95
#